data_AF-A0A534N332-F1
#
_entry.id   AF-A0A534N332-F1
#
_cell.length_a   1.000
_cell.length_b   1.000
_cell.length_c   1.000
_cell.angle_alpha   90.00
_cell.angle_beta   90.00
_cell.angle_gamma   90.00
#
_symmetry.space_group_name_H-M   'P 1'
#
loop_
_entity.id
_entity.type
_entity.pdbx_description
1 polymer ?
#
loop_
_entity_poly.entity_id
_entity_poly.type
_entity_poly.pdbx_seq_one_letter_code
_entity_poly.pdbx_strand_id
1 'polypeptide(L)'
;MAGWQLKASLKELKADLLIGVDVGGDSLAEGGEAGLRSPLADSIMLAAFAELEKGGQRALWGIFGYGNDGELRVEEIEHALSKLAKGGGLLGAWALTQKVAAELQTVIQVVPTEASAIPVQCFQGAWGETKIRQDRRSVKLTPLATLTFFLSPTVVWDHLSRPAQAVSRSSSLEEANHALHALGLKTELDLERERYRARED
;
A
#
# COMPACT_ATOMS: atom_id res chain seq x y z
N MET A 1 -12.41 1.06 -12.68
CA MET A 1 -12.35 2.51 -12.94
C MET A 1 -10.94 3.03 -13.27
N ALA A 2 -9.89 2.66 -12.53
CA ALA A 2 -8.53 3.21 -12.74
C ALA A 2 -7.74 2.57 -13.89
N GLY A 3 -8.07 1.34 -14.33
CA GLY A 3 -7.30 0.61 -15.35
C GLY A 3 -7.18 1.36 -16.69
N TRP A 4 -8.25 1.99 -17.18
CA TRP A 4 -8.20 2.74 -18.43
C TRP A 4 -7.35 4.02 -18.32
N GLN A 5 -7.37 4.70 -17.17
CA GLN A 5 -6.57 5.89 -16.91
C GLN A 5 -5.08 5.53 -16.91
N LEU A 6 -4.72 4.47 -16.18
CA LEU A 6 -3.35 3.96 -16.15
C LEU A 6 -2.88 3.52 -17.55
N LYS A 7 -3.72 2.81 -18.30
CA LYS A 7 -3.39 2.42 -19.69
C LYS A 7 -3.18 3.62 -20.60
N ALA A 8 -4.01 4.66 -20.47
CA ALA A 8 -3.85 5.90 -21.23
C ALA A 8 -2.55 6.62 -20.85
N SER A 9 -2.24 6.71 -19.54
CA SER A 9 -0.98 7.30 -19.05
C SER A 9 0.26 6.54 -19.51
N LEU A 10 0.23 5.21 -19.49
CA LEU A 10 1.35 4.39 -20.00
C LEU A 10 1.64 4.68 -21.47
N LYS A 11 0.60 4.82 -22.29
CA LYS A 11 0.73 5.16 -23.71
C LYS A 11 1.30 6.56 -23.91
N GLU A 12 0.78 7.55 -23.18
CA GLU A 12 1.22 8.95 -23.28
C GLU A 12 2.68 9.12 -22.84
N LEU A 13 3.05 8.51 -21.72
CA LEU A 13 4.40 8.56 -21.17
C LEU A 13 5.39 7.63 -21.87
N LYS A 14 4.92 6.82 -22.84
CA LYS A 14 5.72 5.79 -23.53
C LYS A 14 6.44 4.86 -22.56
N ALA A 15 5.72 4.44 -21.52
CA ALA A 15 6.24 3.61 -20.45
C ALA A 15 5.93 2.13 -20.70
N ASP A 16 6.96 1.28 -20.67
CA ASP A 16 6.83 -0.16 -20.89
C ASP A 16 6.65 -0.98 -19.60
N LEU A 17 6.78 -0.33 -18.43
CA LEU A 17 6.68 -0.93 -17.11
C LEU A 17 5.88 -0.01 -16.18
N LEU A 18 4.89 -0.60 -15.51
CA LEU A 18 4.11 0.06 -14.47
C LEU A 18 4.57 -0.43 -13.10
N ILE A 19 4.92 0.48 -12.19
CA ILE A 19 5.27 0.13 -10.81
C ILE A 19 4.37 0.91 -9.87
N GLY A 20 3.57 0.21 -9.09
CA GLY A 20 2.77 0.75 -7.99
C GLY A 20 3.59 0.65 -6.71
N VAL A 21 3.50 1.64 -5.84
CA VAL A 21 4.20 1.62 -4.55
C VAL A 21 3.21 1.99 -3.45
N ASP A 22 2.90 1.00 -2.61
CA ASP A 22 2.21 1.15 -1.34
C ASP A 22 3.27 1.32 -0.25
N VAL A 23 3.03 2.26 0.68
CA VAL A 23 3.88 2.50 1.85
C VAL A 23 3.18 1.95 3.08
N GLY A 24 3.82 0.96 3.71
CA GLY A 24 3.27 0.29 4.90
C GLY A 24 2.73 -1.09 4.59
N GLY A 25 1.98 -1.25 3.49
CA GLY A 25 1.54 -2.57 3.05
C GLY A 25 0.09 -2.91 3.41
N ASP A 26 -0.78 -1.92 3.57
CA ASP A 26 -2.21 -2.16 3.78
C ASP A 26 -2.88 -2.82 2.55
N SER A 27 -2.28 -2.72 1.36
CA SER A 27 -2.67 -3.52 0.19
C SER A 27 -2.46 -5.04 0.36
N LEU A 28 -1.66 -5.46 1.34
CA LEU A 28 -1.48 -6.87 1.71
C LEU A 28 -2.56 -7.40 2.65
N ALA A 29 -3.50 -6.55 3.07
CA ALA A 29 -4.59 -6.98 3.91
C ALA A 29 -5.54 -7.95 3.19
N GLU A 30 -5.90 -9.03 3.86
CA GLU A 30 -6.98 -9.93 3.45
C GLU A 30 -8.37 -9.30 3.71
N GLY A 31 -8.43 -8.25 4.53
CA GLY A 31 -9.65 -7.52 4.88
C GLY A 31 -10.27 -7.92 6.22
N GLY A 32 -9.53 -8.66 7.06
CA GLY A 32 -9.95 -9.05 8.42
C GLY A 32 -9.06 -8.49 9.53
N GLU A 33 -8.00 -7.76 9.16
CA GLU A 33 -6.99 -7.21 10.04
C GLU A 33 -7.59 -6.08 10.88
N ALA A 34 -7.52 -6.22 12.20
CA ALA A 34 -8.17 -5.29 13.14
C ALA A 34 -7.60 -3.86 13.07
N GLY A 35 -6.38 -3.69 12.56
CA GLY A 35 -5.70 -2.41 12.43
C GLY A 35 -5.91 -1.70 11.09
N LEU A 36 -6.53 -2.35 10.09
CA LEU A 36 -6.77 -1.78 8.77
C LEU A 36 -7.74 -0.58 8.82
N ARG A 37 -7.37 0.54 8.20
CA ARG A 37 -8.11 1.81 8.21
C ARG A 37 -8.16 2.53 6.86
N SER A 38 -7.17 2.38 5.99
CA SER A 38 -7.12 3.08 4.69
C SER A 38 -7.09 2.22 3.42
N PRO A 39 -7.90 1.15 3.30
CA PRO A 39 -7.76 0.23 2.17
C PRO A 39 -8.29 0.75 0.82
N LEU A 40 -9.01 1.87 0.72
CA LEU A 40 -9.82 2.16 -0.47
C LEU A 40 -8.98 2.47 -1.70
N ALA A 41 -8.03 3.40 -1.60
CA ALA A 41 -7.15 3.78 -2.70
C ALA A 41 -6.30 2.58 -3.15
N ASP A 42 -5.67 1.89 -2.20
CA ASP A 42 -4.80 0.75 -2.49
C ASP A 42 -5.57 -0.41 -3.11
N SER A 43 -6.80 -0.68 -2.65
CA SER A 43 -7.67 -1.70 -3.25
C SER A 43 -8.03 -1.36 -4.70
N ILE A 44 -8.39 -0.10 -4.98
CA ILE A 44 -8.75 0.34 -6.34
C ILE A 44 -7.54 0.23 -7.26
N MET A 45 -6.38 0.69 -6.80
CA MET A 45 -5.14 0.68 -7.58
C MET A 45 -4.65 -0.74 -7.81
N LEU A 46 -4.63 -1.59 -6.79
CA LEU A 46 -4.24 -3.00 -6.92
C LEU A 46 -5.15 -3.75 -7.90
N ALA A 47 -6.46 -3.54 -7.84
CA ALA A 47 -7.41 -4.14 -8.77
C ALA A 47 -7.13 -3.71 -10.23
N ALA A 48 -6.82 -2.43 -10.45
CA ALA A 48 -6.47 -1.91 -11.77
C ALA A 48 -5.12 -2.46 -12.28
N PHE A 49 -4.14 -2.60 -11.39
CA PHE A 49 -2.84 -3.21 -11.73
C PHE A 49 -3.00 -4.68 -12.13
N ALA A 50 -3.79 -5.44 -11.39
CA ALA A 50 -4.08 -6.84 -11.70
C ALA A 50 -4.83 -6.97 -13.04
N GLU A 51 -5.80 -6.10 -13.34
CA GLU A 51 -6.48 -6.06 -14.64
C GLU A 51 -5.47 -5.84 -15.79
N LEU A 52 -4.57 -4.87 -15.64
CA LEU A 52 -3.58 -4.55 -16.67
C LEU A 52 -2.56 -5.68 -16.86
N GLU A 53 -2.07 -6.28 -15.78
CA GLU A 53 -1.13 -7.40 -15.84
C GLU A 53 -1.77 -8.63 -16.52
N LYS A 54 -3.02 -8.97 -16.18
CA LYS A 54 -3.81 -10.00 -16.89
C LYS A 54 -3.99 -9.68 -18.38
N GLY A 55 -4.05 -8.39 -18.73
CA GLY A 55 -4.09 -7.90 -20.10
C GLY A 55 -2.74 -7.90 -20.83
N GLY A 56 -1.66 -8.37 -20.20
CA GLY A 56 -0.32 -8.48 -20.77
C GLY A 56 0.59 -7.28 -20.52
N GLN A 57 0.16 -6.28 -19.74
CA GLN A 57 1.01 -5.17 -19.33
C GLN A 57 2.04 -5.64 -18.30
N ARG A 58 3.31 -5.25 -18.45
CA ARG A 58 4.31 -5.48 -17.40
C ARG A 58 4.02 -4.57 -16.22
N ALA A 59 3.71 -5.16 -15.08
CA ALA A 59 3.38 -4.44 -13.85
C ALA A 59 4.06 -5.07 -12.62
N LEU A 60 4.41 -4.24 -11.65
CA LEU A 60 4.91 -4.65 -10.34
C LEU A 60 4.14 -3.90 -9.25
N TRP A 61 3.88 -4.59 -8.14
CA TRP A 61 3.33 -3.98 -6.93
C TRP A 61 4.40 -3.96 -5.83
N GLY A 62 4.83 -2.78 -5.43
CA GLY A 62 5.88 -2.54 -4.46
C GLY A 62 5.32 -2.23 -3.08
N ILE A 63 5.79 -2.92 -2.04
CA ILE A 63 5.49 -2.61 -0.64
C ILE A 63 6.72 -2.00 0.00
N PHE A 64 6.74 -0.69 0.18
CA PHE A 64 7.85 0.06 0.74
C PHE A 64 7.74 0.18 2.25
N GLY A 65 8.72 -0.38 2.95
CA GLY A 65 8.83 -0.27 4.41
C GLY A 65 7.66 -0.91 5.12
N TYR A 66 7.46 -2.21 4.90
CA TYR A 66 6.32 -2.92 5.44
C TYR A 66 6.09 -2.69 6.95
N GLY A 67 4.82 -2.50 7.33
CA GLY A 67 4.37 -2.23 8.70
C GLY A 67 4.62 -0.81 9.21
N ASN A 68 5.18 0.09 8.40
CA ASN A 68 5.57 1.43 8.85
C ASN A 68 4.40 2.42 9.02
N ASP A 69 3.23 2.10 8.50
CA ASP A 69 1.99 2.86 8.64
C ASP A 69 1.19 2.47 9.91
N GLY A 70 1.60 1.37 10.55
CA GLY A 70 1.02 0.78 11.74
C GLY A 70 -0.40 0.23 11.55
N GLU A 71 -0.81 -0.09 10.32
CA GLU A 71 -2.13 -0.69 10.05
C GLU A 71 -2.11 -2.19 10.24
N LEU A 72 -1.12 -2.86 9.65
CA LEU A 72 -0.96 -4.30 9.77
C LEU A 72 0.18 -4.62 10.74
N ARG A 73 0.02 -5.70 11.49
CA ARG A 73 1.10 -6.27 12.30
C ARG A 73 2.15 -6.88 11.39
N VAL A 74 3.40 -6.88 11.86
CA VAL A 74 4.52 -7.49 11.13
C VAL A 74 4.22 -8.96 10.80
N GLU A 75 3.61 -9.69 11.73
CA GLU A 75 3.27 -11.11 11.54
C GLU A 75 2.20 -11.31 10.47
N GLU A 76 1.24 -10.39 10.34
CA GLU A 76 0.20 -10.42 9.30
C GLU A 76 0.82 -10.21 7.92
N ILE A 77 1.74 -9.27 7.81
CA ILE A 77 2.49 -8.98 6.57
C ILE A 77 3.39 -10.17 6.20
N GLU A 78 4.17 -10.71 7.13
CA GLU A 78 5.05 -11.85 6.86
C GLU A 78 4.25 -13.09 6.44
N HIS A 79 3.06 -13.29 7.03
CA HIS A 79 2.14 -14.34 6.61
C HIS A 79 1.60 -14.11 5.19
N ALA A 80 1.20 -12.88 4.86
CA ALA A 80 0.79 -12.49 3.52
C ALA A 80 1.90 -12.74 2.49
N LEU A 81 3.12 -12.28 2.75
CA LEU A 81 4.29 -12.51 1.89
C LEU A 81 4.57 -14.00 1.70
N SER A 82 4.41 -14.82 2.74
CA SER A 82 4.55 -16.28 2.65
C SER A 82 3.50 -16.90 1.71
N LYS A 83 2.23 -16.49 1.82
CA LYS A 83 1.15 -16.92 0.90
C LYS A 83 1.46 -16.55 -0.54
N LEU A 84 1.92 -15.33 -0.77
CA LEU A 84 2.26 -14.84 -2.11
C LEU A 84 3.47 -15.55 -2.69
N ALA A 85 4.50 -15.82 -1.87
CA ALA A 85 5.66 -16.60 -2.29
C ALA A 85 5.26 -18.01 -2.73
N LYS A 86 4.35 -18.67 -2.00
CA LYS A 86 3.80 -19.98 -2.39
C LYS A 86 3.08 -19.93 -3.74
N GLY A 87 2.41 -18.81 -4.05
CA GLY A 87 1.77 -18.56 -5.35
C GLY A 87 2.71 -18.05 -6.46
N GLY A 88 4.01 -17.93 -6.19
CA GLY A 88 4.98 -17.36 -7.16
C GLY A 88 4.87 -15.84 -7.33
N GLY A 89 4.14 -15.16 -6.46
CA GLY A 89 3.89 -13.72 -6.52
C GLY A 89 4.93 -12.85 -5.83
N LEU A 90 5.83 -13.43 -5.02
CA LEU A 90 6.97 -12.71 -4.45
C LEU A 90 8.12 -12.67 -5.46
N LEU A 91 8.30 -11.52 -6.13
CA LEU A 91 9.21 -11.39 -7.27
C LEU A 91 10.63 -10.96 -6.86
N GLY A 92 10.78 -10.33 -5.71
CA GLY A 92 12.07 -9.92 -5.16
C GLY A 92 11.95 -8.78 -4.17
N ALA A 93 13.10 -8.26 -3.73
CA ALA A 93 13.16 -7.10 -2.86
C ALA A 93 14.37 -6.21 -3.19
N TRP A 94 14.26 -4.93 -2.85
CA TRP A 94 15.34 -3.95 -2.97
C TRP A 94 15.41 -3.08 -1.71
N ALA A 95 16.60 -2.85 -1.18
CA ALA A 95 16.79 -1.99 -0.01
C ALA A 95 17.17 -0.56 -0.40
N LEU A 96 16.90 0.39 0.49
CA LEU A 96 17.42 1.75 0.34
C LEU A 96 18.94 1.76 0.15
N THR A 97 19.40 2.71 -0.67
CA THR A 97 20.83 3.00 -0.84
C THR A 97 21.13 4.36 -0.21
N GLN A 98 22.40 4.66 0.04
CA GLN A 98 22.81 5.95 0.59
C GLN A 98 22.31 7.14 -0.23
N LYS A 99 22.38 7.03 -1.57
CA LYS A 99 21.87 8.06 -2.47
C LYS A 99 20.36 8.26 -2.32
N VAL A 100 19.59 7.18 -2.37
CA VAL A 100 18.11 7.25 -2.27
C VAL A 100 17.68 7.74 -0.89
N ALA A 101 18.35 7.30 0.19
CA ALA A 101 18.05 7.76 1.54
C ALA A 101 18.28 9.27 1.70
N ALA A 102 19.35 9.82 1.11
CA ALA A 102 19.61 11.27 1.12
C ALA A 102 18.56 12.07 0.33
N GLU A 103 18.13 11.55 -0.82
CA GLU A 103 17.04 12.15 -1.62
C GLU A 103 15.72 12.14 -0.83
N LEU A 104 15.34 11.01 -0.24
CA LEU A 104 14.14 10.87 0.59
C LEU A 104 14.19 11.79 1.82
N GLN A 105 15.35 11.93 2.47
CA GLN A 105 15.52 12.83 3.62
C GLN A 105 15.20 14.29 3.26
N THR A 106 15.48 14.70 2.01
CA THR A 106 15.13 16.04 1.52
C THR A 106 13.61 16.15 1.28
N VAL A 107 12.98 15.12 0.72
CA VAL A 107 11.55 15.12 0.40
C VAL A 107 10.68 15.15 1.65
N ILE A 108 11.01 14.36 2.68
CA ILE A 108 10.21 14.28 3.92
C ILE A 108 10.21 15.57 4.74
N GLN A 109 11.14 16.50 4.48
CA GLN A 109 11.16 17.82 5.10
C GLN A 109 10.06 18.75 4.54
N VAL A 110 9.64 18.52 3.30
CA VAL A 110 8.64 19.36 2.61
C VAL A 110 7.29 18.67 2.45
N VAL A 111 7.26 17.33 2.46
CA VAL A 111 6.03 16.53 2.47
C VAL A 111 5.89 15.89 3.85
N PRO A 112 5.03 16.43 4.74
CA PRO A 112 4.88 15.88 6.08
C PRO A 112 4.29 14.46 6.00
N THR A 113 5.10 13.46 6.33
CA THR A 113 4.73 12.05 6.38
C THR A 113 5.47 11.35 7.53
N GLU A 114 4.72 10.67 8.39
CA GLU A 114 5.31 9.87 9.48
C GLU A 114 5.72 8.49 8.95
N ALA A 115 4.86 7.81 8.20
CA ALA A 115 5.09 6.45 7.70
C ALA A 115 6.29 6.37 6.75
N SER A 116 6.36 7.25 5.75
CA SER A 116 7.44 7.23 4.75
C SER A 116 8.79 7.70 5.31
N ALA A 117 8.82 8.31 6.50
CA ALA A 117 10.05 8.69 7.18
C ALA A 117 10.69 7.50 7.92
N ILE A 118 9.91 6.50 8.32
CA ILE A 118 10.41 5.33 9.08
C ILE A 118 11.50 4.56 8.31
N PRO A 119 11.37 4.23 7.02
CA PRO A 119 12.44 3.55 6.29
C PRO A 119 13.76 4.33 6.29
N VAL A 120 13.72 5.66 6.21
CA VAL A 120 14.91 6.52 6.27
C VAL A 120 15.54 6.49 7.66
N GLN A 121 14.73 6.56 8.73
CA GLN A 121 15.21 6.45 10.11
C GLN A 121 15.87 5.08 10.36
N CYS A 122 15.21 3.99 9.96
CA CYS A 122 15.76 2.63 10.06
C CYS A 122 17.06 2.49 9.26
N PHE A 123 17.15 3.08 8.08
CA PHE A 123 18.37 3.11 7.27
C PHE A 123 19.52 3.86 7.96
N GLN A 124 19.21 4.87 8.77
CA GLN A 124 20.16 5.60 9.61
C GLN A 124 20.47 4.89 10.95
N GLY A 125 19.92 3.70 11.18
CA GLY A 125 20.22 2.87 12.35
C GLY A 125 19.19 2.95 13.48
N ALA A 126 18.03 3.57 13.25
CA ALA A 126 16.94 3.54 14.25
C ALA A 126 16.46 2.10 14.48
N TRP A 127 16.21 1.76 15.75
CA TRP A 127 15.87 0.40 16.20
C TRP A 127 14.89 0.44 17.38
N GLY A 128 14.05 -0.59 17.49
CA GLY A 128 13.09 -0.75 18.58
C GLY A 128 11.66 -0.51 18.12
N GLU A 129 10.94 0.37 18.79
CA GLU A 129 9.54 0.68 18.51
C GLU A 129 9.33 2.19 18.61
N THR A 130 8.48 2.74 17.75
CA THR A 130 8.07 4.14 17.78
C THR A 130 6.57 4.27 17.62
N LYS A 131 6.03 5.42 18.00
CA LYS A 131 4.62 5.73 17.84
C LYS A 131 4.39 6.71 16.70
N ILE A 132 3.29 6.52 15.99
CA ILE A 132 2.87 7.39 14.90
C ILE A 132 1.37 7.71 15.00
N ARG A 133 0.91 8.66 14.18
CA ARG A 133 -0.47 9.13 14.07
C ARG A 133 -1.02 9.65 15.39
N GLN A 134 -0.25 10.52 16.05
CA GLN A 134 -0.55 11.08 17.38
C GLN A 134 -0.67 9.98 18.44
N ASP A 135 0.33 9.10 18.54
CA ASP A 135 0.40 8.00 19.49
C ASP A 135 -0.68 6.91 19.37
N ARG A 136 -1.43 6.91 18.26
CA ARG A 136 -2.53 5.94 18.04
C ARG A 136 -2.06 4.63 17.43
N ARG A 137 -0.84 4.57 16.89
CA ARG A 137 -0.27 3.37 16.28
C ARG A 137 1.17 3.18 16.72
N SER A 138 1.59 1.93 16.78
CA SER A 138 2.94 1.51 17.15
C SER A 138 3.61 0.80 15.98
N VAL A 139 4.86 1.13 15.71
CA VAL A 139 5.61 0.67 14.55
C VAL A 139 6.97 0.14 14.98
N LYS A 140 7.34 -1.03 14.47
CA LYS A 140 8.64 -1.65 14.71
C LYS A 140 9.71 -0.99 13.83
N LEU A 141 10.77 -0.50 14.48
CA LEU A 141 11.97 0.01 13.81
C LEU A 141 12.97 -1.13 13.64
N THR A 142 13.25 -1.47 12.38
CA THR A 142 14.12 -2.58 12.00
C THR A 142 14.78 -2.29 10.65
N PRO A 143 16.00 -2.77 10.38
CA PRO A 143 16.62 -2.68 9.06
C PRO A 143 15.76 -3.27 7.94
N LEU A 144 14.87 -4.23 8.25
CA LEU A 144 13.96 -4.82 7.26
C LEU A 144 12.92 -3.83 6.73
N ALA A 145 12.59 -2.78 7.50
CA ALA A 145 11.71 -1.70 7.05
C ALA A 145 12.36 -0.81 5.98
N THR A 146 13.63 -1.04 5.62
CA THR A 146 14.30 -0.37 4.49
C THR A 146 14.03 -1.05 3.15
N LEU A 147 13.37 -2.20 3.15
CA LEU A 147 13.07 -2.98 1.97
C LEU A 147 11.80 -2.49 1.27
N THR A 148 11.85 -2.53 -0.06
CA THR A 148 10.69 -2.61 -0.92
C THR A 148 10.55 -4.05 -1.41
N PHE A 149 9.45 -4.72 -1.10
CA PHE A 149 9.12 -6.01 -1.70
C PHE A 149 8.37 -5.79 -3.02
N PHE A 150 8.78 -6.45 -4.09
CA PHE A 150 8.10 -6.41 -5.38
C PHE A 150 7.28 -7.68 -5.58
N LEU A 151 6.02 -7.49 -5.94
CA LEU A 151 5.01 -8.53 -6.03
C LEU A 151 4.33 -8.51 -7.40
N SER A 152 3.79 -9.66 -7.83
CA SER A 152 2.87 -9.71 -8.97
C SER A 152 1.48 -9.22 -8.53
N PRO A 153 0.97 -8.10 -9.07
CA PRO A 153 -0.36 -7.59 -8.72
C PRO A 153 -1.48 -8.63 -8.87
N THR A 154 -1.41 -9.46 -9.91
CA THR A 154 -2.34 -10.54 -10.21
C THR A 154 -2.35 -11.58 -9.10
N VAL A 155 -1.18 -12.01 -8.63
CA VAL A 155 -1.09 -13.00 -7.55
C VAL A 155 -1.61 -12.40 -6.23
N VAL A 156 -1.31 -11.13 -5.95
CA VAL A 156 -1.84 -10.44 -4.76
C VAL A 156 -3.37 -10.37 -4.83
N TRP A 157 -3.91 -9.98 -5.99
CA TRP A 157 -5.35 -9.89 -6.21
C TRP A 157 -6.04 -11.26 -6.15
N ASP A 158 -5.49 -12.30 -6.79
CA ASP A 158 -6.12 -13.63 -6.87
C ASP A 158 -6.08 -14.39 -5.54
N HIS A 159 -5.00 -14.25 -4.76
CA HIS A 159 -4.72 -15.14 -3.63
C HIS A 159 -4.75 -14.48 -2.24
N LEU A 160 -4.88 -13.16 -2.16
CA LEU A 160 -4.77 -12.44 -0.89
C LEU A 160 -5.86 -11.38 -0.71
N SER A 161 -5.91 -10.37 -1.59
CA SER A 161 -6.66 -9.13 -1.31
C SER A 161 -8.15 -9.23 -1.64
N ARG A 162 -8.97 -9.59 -0.65
CA ARG A 162 -10.44 -9.49 -0.76
C ARG A 162 -10.93 -8.05 -0.97
N PRO A 163 -10.34 -7.01 -0.32
CA PRO A 163 -10.70 -5.62 -0.58
C PRO A 163 -10.56 -5.23 -2.07
N ALA A 164 -9.41 -5.58 -2.70
CA ALA A 164 -9.20 -5.30 -4.11
C ALA A 164 -10.14 -6.10 -5.03
N GLN A 165 -10.48 -7.34 -4.67
CA GLN A 165 -11.49 -8.12 -5.39
C GLN A 165 -12.88 -7.45 -5.32
N ALA A 166 -13.28 -6.95 -4.16
CA ALA A 166 -14.59 -6.33 -3.95
C ALA A 166 -14.77 -5.05 -4.76
N VAL A 167 -13.76 -4.19 -4.83
CA VAL A 167 -13.84 -2.91 -5.57
C VAL A 167 -13.63 -3.05 -7.08
N SER A 168 -13.21 -4.22 -7.57
CA SER A 168 -12.82 -4.43 -8.98
C SER A 168 -13.91 -4.06 -9.99
N ARG A 169 -15.19 -4.17 -9.61
CA ARG A 169 -16.35 -3.88 -10.46
C ARG A 169 -16.93 -2.48 -10.26
N SER A 170 -16.35 -1.69 -9.37
CA SER A 170 -16.86 -0.36 -9.05
C SER A 170 -16.58 0.64 -10.17
N SER A 171 -17.59 1.46 -10.48
CA SER A 171 -17.57 2.51 -11.49
C SER A 171 -17.42 3.91 -10.92
N SER A 172 -17.52 4.05 -9.59
CA SER A 172 -17.30 5.31 -8.86
C SER A 172 -16.57 5.09 -7.54
N LEU A 173 -16.03 6.17 -6.97
CA LEU A 173 -15.38 6.13 -5.65
C LEU A 173 -16.39 5.71 -4.57
N GLU A 174 -17.66 6.14 -4.68
CA GLU A 174 -18.72 5.73 -3.77
C GLU A 174 -19.04 4.24 -3.87
N GLU A 175 -19.12 3.70 -5.08
CA GLU A 175 -19.37 2.26 -5.26
C GLU A 175 -18.22 1.42 -4.71
N ALA A 176 -16.97 1.89 -4.85
CA ALA A 176 -15.82 1.23 -4.25
C ALA A 176 -15.88 1.32 -2.71
N ASN A 177 -16.24 2.48 -2.17
CA ASN A 177 -16.41 2.67 -0.72
C ASN A 177 -17.50 1.74 -0.17
N HIS A 178 -18.66 1.69 -0.81
CA HIS A 178 -19.76 0.80 -0.44
C HIS A 178 -19.38 -0.69 -0.54
N ALA A 179 -18.57 -1.08 -1.53
CA ALA A 179 -18.09 -2.45 -1.64
C ALA A 179 -17.20 -2.85 -0.45
N LEU A 180 -16.37 -1.93 0.06
CA LEU A 180 -15.57 -2.17 1.27
C LEU A 180 -16.43 -2.15 2.54
N HIS A 181 -17.43 -1.28 2.62
CA HIS A 181 -18.41 -1.28 3.73
C HIS A 181 -19.17 -2.61 3.81
N ALA A 182 -19.50 -3.22 2.67
CA ALA A 182 -20.13 -4.53 2.62
C ALA A 182 -19.25 -5.66 3.19
N LEU A 183 -17.93 -5.45 3.27
CA LEU A 183 -16.98 -6.33 3.97
C LEU A 183 -16.79 -5.96 5.46
N GLY A 184 -17.48 -4.94 5.96
CA GLY A 184 -17.31 -4.42 7.32
C GLY A 184 -16.07 -3.54 7.51
N LEU A 185 -15.46 -3.08 6.41
CA LEU A 185 -14.26 -2.23 6.45
C LEU A 185 -14.66 -0.76 6.45
N LYS A 186 -14.05 0.01 7.35
CA LYS A 186 -14.06 1.48 7.28
C LYS A 186 -12.91 1.95 6.40
N THR A 187 -13.09 3.06 5.69
CA THR A 187 -12.10 3.58 4.74
C THR A 187 -11.59 4.96 5.13
N GLU A 188 -10.52 5.37 4.46
CA GLU A 188 -9.98 6.72 4.53
C GLU A 188 -10.98 7.78 4.02
N LEU A 189 -11.89 7.45 3.10
CA LEU A 189 -12.94 8.38 2.66
C LEU A 189 -13.93 8.68 3.80
N ASP A 190 -14.25 7.67 4.63
CA ASP A 190 -15.11 7.87 5.80
C ASP A 190 -14.41 8.78 6.83
N LEU A 191 -13.12 8.57 7.06
CA LEU A 191 -12.31 9.39 7.97
C LEU A 191 -12.25 10.85 7.52
N GLU A 192 -12.04 11.10 6.22
CA GLU A 192 -12.01 12.47 5.67
C GLU A 192 -13.39 13.14 5.76
N ARG A 193 -14.47 12.40 5.54
CA ARG A 193 -15.85 12.92 5.70
C ARG A 193 -16.18 13.26 7.14
N GLU A 194 -15.81 12.42 8.09
CA GLU A 194 -15.98 12.67 9.52
C GLU A 194 -15.21 13.93 9.96
N ARG A 195 -13.96 14.07 9.50
CA ARG A 195 -13.13 15.27 9.75
C ARG A 195 -13.73 16.53 9.16
N TYR A 196 -14.27 16.45 7.95
CA TYR A 196 -14.91 17.58 7.29
C TYR A 196 -16.11 18.07 8.09
N ARG A 197 -17.01 17.16 8.51
CA ARG A 197 -18.19 17.50 9.33
C ARG A 197 -17.80 18.08 10.69
N ALA A 198 -16.81 17.50 11.36
CA ALA A 198 -16.34 17.97 12.67
C ALA A 198 -15.63 19.34 12.64
N ARG A 199 -15.34 19.90 11.46
CA ARG A 199 -14.83 21.27 11.29
C ARG A 199 -15.93 22.30 11.03
N GLU A 200 -17.14 21.85 10.68
CA GLU A 200 -18.31 22.71 10.47
C GLU A 200 -19.09 22.96 11.78
N ASP A 201 -18.84 22.16 12.82
CA ASP A 201 -19.34 22.32 14.20
C ASP A 201 -18.37 23.14 15.09
#